data_AF-A0A2J8AK02-F1
#
_entry.id   AF-A0A2J8AK02-F1
#
_cell.length_a   1.000
_cell.length_b   1.000
_cell.length_c   1.000
_cell.angle_alpha   90.00
_cell.angle_beta   90.00
_cell.angle_gamma   90.00
#
_symmetry.space_group_name_H-M   'P 1'
#
loop_
_entity.id
_entity.type
_entity.pdbx_description
1 polymer ?
#
loop_
_entity_poly.entity_id
_entity_poly.type
_entity_poly.pdbx_seq_one_letter_code
_entity_poly.pdbx_strand_id
1 'polypeptide(L)'
;TGLAGDSASGGESRANFPILFAELYDPEAEQGSRFSRLGTTRIARMYHSTACLTTNGTIIVAGCDRCYRFAVANGWDFDPSNTSKAEYRVEIFTPSYVFMVELRPTITFVQSGIMPYDALFTLSYSFPSPGLRLTRVVLVAPCSCTHSFNTHQRLLGLEVEVDSPDDGIIMVG
;
A
#
# COMPACT_ATOMS: atom_id res chain seq x y z
N THR A 1 2.39 27.67 7.69
CA THR A 1 1.07 27.03 7.48
C THR A 1 1.02 26.54 6.05
N GLY A 2 1.03 25.23 5.84
CA GLY A 2 0.94 24.65 4.50
C GLY A 2 -0.52 24.55 4.09
N LEU A 3 -0.91 25.23 3.02
CA LEU A 3 -2.20 25.03 2.36
C LEU A 3 -1.99 24.03 1.23
N ALA A 4 -2.73 22.94 1.24
CA ALA A 4 -2.80 21.99 0.14
C ALA A 4 -3.89 22.46 -0.84
N GLY A 5 -3.58 22.48 -2.15
CA GLY A 5 -4.49 22.91 -3.21
C GLY A 5 -4.05 24.24 -3.82
N ASP A 6 -3.75 24.21 -5.11
CA ASP A 6 -3.26 25.36 -5.87
C ASP A 6 -4.33 25.96 -6.80
N SER A 7 -4.18 27.22 -7.20
CA SER A 7 -5.06 27.91 -8.16
C SER A 7 -4.84 27.41 -9.59
N ALA A 8 -5.83 27.58 -10.47
CA ALA A 8 -5.76 27.22 -11.90
C ALA A 8 -4.61 27.89 -12.68
N SER A 9 -3.97 28.92 -12.11
CA SER A 9 -2.81 29.64 -12.64
C SER A 9 -1.45 29.15 -12.08
N GLY A 10 -1.43 28.20 -11.13
CA GLY A 10 -0.21 27.73 -10.48
C GLY A 10 0.34 28.75 -9.47
N GLY A 11 -0.11 28.70 -8.24
CA GLY A 11 0.40 29.41 -7.08
C GLY A 11 1.54 28.71 -6.32
N GLU A 12 1.89 29.32 -5.19
CA GLU A 12 3.13 29.08 -4.44
C GLU A 12 2.98 28.17 -3.21
N SER A 13 1.96 27.31 -3.16
CA SER A 13 1.78 26.36 -2.06
C SER A 13 2.92 25.33 -2.05
N ARG A 14 3.85 25.48 -1.11
CA ARG A 14 5.13 24.77 -1.07
C ARG A 14 5.18 23.73 0.05
N ALA A 15 5.18 22.45 -0.31
CA ALA A 15 5.84 21.43 0.49
C ALA A 15 7.35 21.52 0.20
N ASN A 16 8.11 22.17 1.07
CA ASN A 16 9.54 22.44 0.86
C ASN A 16 10.46 21.38 1.46
N PHE A 17 9.95 20.45 2.28
CA PHE A 17 10.76 19.48 2.99
C PHE A 17 10.16 18.09 2.74
N PRO A 18 10.71 17.30 1.79
CA PRO A 18 10.19 15.99 1.50
C PRO A 18 10.48 15.04 2.67
N ILE A 19 9.54 14.14 2.93
CA ILE A 19 9.77 12.97 3.77
C ILE A 19 10.22 11.84 2.84
N LEU A 20 11.42 11.32 3.10
CA LEU A 20 12.08 10.32 2.25
C LEU A 20 12.00 8.90 2.82
N PHE A 21 11.00 8.64 3.66
CA PHE A 21 10.69 7.33 4.20
C PHE A 21 9.18 7.11 4.22
N ALA A 22 8.76 5.84 4.16
CA ALA A 22 7.39 5.48 4.42
C ALA A 22 7.15 5.27 5.92
N GLU A 23 5.92 5.44 6.37
CA GLU A 23 5.48 5.12 7.73
C GLU A 23 4.41 4.02 7.65
N LEU A 24 4.50 3.06 8.56
CA LEU A 24 3.47 2.05 8.79
C LEU A 24 2.66 2.45 10.00
N TYR A 25 1.34 2.54 9.83
CA TYR A 25 0.39 2.70 10.91
C TYR A 25 -0.20 1.33 11.31
N ASP A 26 -0.04 0.95 12.58
CA ASP A 26 -0.68 -0.20 13.18
C ASP A 26 -1.79 0.27 14.16
N PRO A 27 -3.07 0.06 13.84
CA PRO A 27 -4.18 0.48 14.70
C PRO A 27 -4.26 -0.33 16.02
N GLU A 28 -3.73 -1.55 16.05
CA GLU A 28 -3.82 -2.46 17.21
C GLU A 28 -2.68 -2.22 18.22
N ALA A 29 -1.64 -1.50 17.81
CA ALA A 29 -0.55 -1.12 18.70
C ALA A 29 -0.99 -0.10 19.77
N GLU A 30 -0.29 -0.14 20.91
CA GLU A 30 -0.50 0.79 22.03
C GLU A 30 -0.39 2.25 21.57
N GLN A 31 -1.13 3.13 22.26
CA GLN A 31 -1.08 4.57 21.98
C GLN A 31 0.36 5.08 22.15
N GLY A 32 0.85 5.80 21.14
CA GLY A 32 2.25 6.26 21.09
C GLY A 32 3.19 5.33 20.32
N SER A 33 2.80 4.09 20.04
CA SER A 33 3.60 3.08 19.33
C SER A 33 3.00 2.66 17.99
N ARG A 34 1.97 3.37 17.51
CA ARG A 34 1.23 3.02 16.29
C ARG A 34 1.95 3.33 14.99
N PHE A 35 2.99 4.19 15.02
CA PHE A 35 3.73 4.55 13.83
C PHE A 35 5.13 3.96 13.89
N SER A 36 5.54 3.32 12.80
CA SER A 36 6.91 2.83 12.62
C SER A 36 7.45 3.29 11.27
N ARG A 37 8.73 3.63 11.25
CA ARG A 37 9.42 4.02 10.01
C ARG A 37 9.80 2.79 9.20
N LEU A 38 9.50 2.84 7.91
CA LEU A 38 9.82 1.82 6.93
C LEU A 38 11.01 2.25 6.04
N GLY A 39 11.14 1.61 4.88
CA GLY A 39 12.20 1.87 3.91
C GLY A 39 12.27 3.32 3.44
N THR A 40 13.46 3.69 2.98
CA THR A 40 13.79 5.04 2.50
C THR A 40 13.83 5.08 0.97
N THR A 41 13.54 6.25 0.40
CA THR A 41 13.73 6.54 -1.03
C THR A 41 14.64 7.74 -1.21
N ARG A 42 15.25 7.85 -2.39
CA ARG A 42 15.94 9.07 -2.84
C ARG A 42 15.09 9.89 -3.79
N ILE A 43 13.84 9.52 -4.04
CA ILE A 43 12.92 10.23 -4.93
C ILE A 43 11.82 10.87 -4.08
N ALA A 44 11.81 12.19 -4.00
CA ALA A 44 10.76 12.96 -3.33
C ALA A 44 9.42 12.83 -4.06
N ARG A 45 8.38 12.46 -3.31
CA ARG A 45 6.99 12.35 -3.75
C ARG A 45 6.18 13.46 -3.10
N MET A 46 5.70 14.41 -3.93
CA MET A 46 5.15 15.69 -3.47
C MET A 46 3.69 15.86 -3.96
N TYR A 47 3.23 17.10 -4.17
CA TYR A 47 1.83 17.46 -4.45
C TYR A 47 1.08 16.58 -5.47
N HIS A 48 1.67 16.33 -6.65
CA HIS A 48 1.09 15.46 -7.69
C HIS A 48 1.58 14.00 -7.63
N SER A 49 1.99 13.53 -6.45
CA SER A 49 2.31 12.12 -6.26
C SER A 49 1.06 11.28 -6.01
N THR A 50 1.20 9.99 -6.23
CA THR A 50 0.17 8.98 -6.02
C THR A 50 0.79 7.70 -5.46
N ALA A 51 0.00 6.94 -4.72
CA ALA A 51 0.35 5.63 -4.20
C ALA A 51 -0.86 4.69 -4.28
N CYS A 52 -0.64 3.44 -4.71
CA CYS A 52 -1.70 2.45 -4.86
C CYS A 52 -1.23 1.04 -4.50
N LEU A 53 -2.10 0.24 -3.86
CA LEU A 53 -1.86 -1.19 -3.63
C LEU A 53 -1.95 -1.97 -4.94
N THR A 54 -1.01 -2.87 -5.18
CA THR A 54 -1.00 -3.79 -6.32
C THR A 54 -1.62 -5.14 -5.94
N THR A 55 -1.95 -5.96 -6.94
CA THR A 55 -2.55 -7.29 -6.72
C THR A 55 -1.61 -8.30 -6.07
N ASN A 56 -0.31 -8.05 -6.03
CA ASN A 56 0.67 -8.93 -5.38
C ASN A 56 1.08 -8.45 -3.98
N GLY A 57 0.44 -7.39 -3.45
CA GLY A 57 0.67 -6.85 -2.12
C GLY A 57 1.81 -5.83 -2.03
N THR A 58 2.37 -5.37 -3.15
CA THR A 58 3.30 -4.22 -3.16
C THR A 58 2.55 -2.89 -3.33
N ILE A 59 3.26 -1.77 -3.25
CA ILE A 59 2.69 -0.43 -3.43
C ILE A 59 3.40 0.26 -4.58
N ILE A 60 2.67 0.67 -5.61
CA ILE A 60 3.19 1.55 -6.67
C ILE A 60 3.21 2.98 -6.15
N VAL A 61 4.33 3.69 -6.36
CA VAL A 61 4.52 5.09 -5.96
C VAL A 61 5.05 5.88 -7.14
N ALA A 62 4.36 6.96 -7.50
CA ALA A 62 4.67 7.72 -8.72
C ALA A 62 4.35 9.20 -8.57
N GLY A 63 4.83 10.00 -9.53
CA GLY A 63 4.44 11.40 -9.69
C GLY A 63 5.13 12.39 -8.76
N CYS A 64 5.13 13.64 -9.21
CA CYS A 64 5.60 14.85 -8.52
C CYS A 64 5.40 16.03 -9.48
N ASP A 65 5.12 17.24 -8.95
CA ASP A 65 4.90 18.44 -9.78
C ASP A 65 6.21 19.21 -10.07
N ARG A 66 7.05 19.40 -9.04
CA ARG A 66 8.28 20.20 -9.11
C ARG A 66 9.40 19.57 -8.29
N CYS A 67 10.14 18.64 -8.89
CA CYS A 67 11.03 17.76 -8.13
C CYS A 67 12.43 18.34 -7.88
N TYR A 68 12.65 19.60 -8.29
CA TYR A 68 13.91 20.33 -8.09
C TYR A 68 13.76 21.55 -7.17
N ARG A 69 12.55 21.82 -6.64
CA ARG A 69 12.21 23.07 -5.93
C ARG A 69 11.94 22.88 -4.44
N PHE A 70 12.62 21.95 -3.78
CA PHE A 70 12.50 21.72 -2.34
C PHE A 70 13.88 21.60 -1.67
N ALA A 71 13.91 21.74 -0.35
CA ALA A 71 15.07 21.56 0.51
C ALA A 71 14.99 20.20 1.23
N VAL A 72 16.05 19.41 1.17
CA VAL A 72 16.15 18.15 1.90
C VAL A 72 16.80 18.42 3.26
N ALA A 73 16.27 17.81 4.32
CA ALA A 73 16.82 17.96 5.66
C ALA A 73 18.25 17.37 5.73
N ASN A 74 19.10 17.93 6.60
CA ASN A 74 20.45 17.41 6.82
C ASN A 74 20.43 15.92 7.17
N GLY A 75 21.36 15.15 6.58
CA GLY A 75 21.47 13.70 6.77
C GLY A 75 20.64 12.85 5.80
N TRP A 76 20.02 13.46 4.79
CA TRP A 76 19.25 12.78 3.76
C TRP A 76 19.73 13.13 2.35
N ASP A 77 19.86 12.11 1.51
CA ASP A 77 20.20 12.26 0.10
C ASP A 77 18.96 12.18 -0.78
N PHE A 78 18.93 12.98 -1.84
CA PHE A 78 17.90 12.95 -2.87
C PHE A 78 18.54 12.83 -4.27
N ASP A 79 17.79 12.28 -5.20
CA ASP A 79 18.13 12.11 -6.61
C ASP A 79 17.09 12.83 -7.50
N PRO A 80 17.41 14.00 -8.06
CA PRO A 80 16.49 14.78 -8.88
C PRO A 80 16.06 14.06 -10.14
N SER A 81 14.85 14.35 -10.60
CA SER A 81 14.44 13.99 -11.96
C SER A 81 15.44 14.57 -12.97
N ASN A 82 15.88 13.75 -13.92
CA ASN A 82 16.85 14.12 -14.96
C ASN A 82 16.43 15.39 -15.73
N THR A 83 15.13 15.63 -15.86
CA THR A 83 14.60 16.79 -16.59
C THR A 83 14.51 18.05 -15.75
N SER A 84 14.74 17.96 -14.43
CA SER A 84 14.48 19.03 -13.45
C SER A 84 13.06 19.62 -13.58
N LYS A 85 12.07 18.78 -13.91
CA LYS A 85 10.65 19.18 -13.99
C LYS A 85 9.79 18.23 -13.15
N ALA A 86 9.13 17.29 -13.82
CA ALA A 86 8.29 16.26 -13.22
C ALA A 86 9.07 14.97 -12.97
N GLU A 87 8.60 14.16 -12.01
CA GLU A 87 9.14 12.84 -11.75
C GLU A 87 8.39 11.80 -12.58
N TYR A 88 9.07 11.24 -13.59
CA TYR A 88 8.51 10.23 -14.47
C TYR A 88 8.84 8.81 -14.01
N ARG A 89 9.79 8.66 -13.07
CA ARG A 89 10.15 7.35 -12.53
C ARG A 89 9.07 6.89 -11.55
N VAL A 90 8.77 5.60 -11.66
CA VAL A 90 7.88 4.87 -10.77
C VAL A 90 8.73 4.01 -9.85
N GLU A 91 8.38 3.98 -8.57
CA GLU A 91 8.95 3.05 -7.61
C GLU A 91 7.90 2.02 -7.20
N ILE A 92 8.36 0.82 -6.88
CA ILE A 92 7.56 -0.18 -6.19
C ILE A 92 8.11 -0.31 -4.78
N PHE A 93 7.30 0.05 -3.80
CA PHE A 93 7.58 -0.22 -2.40
C PHE A 93 7.15 -1.65 -2.08
N THR A 94 8.09 -2.44 -1.55
CA THR A 94 7.89 -3.85 -1.19
C THR A 94 7.86 -3.98 0.33
N PRO A 95 6.68 -4.16 0.96
CA PRO A 95 6.58 -4.29 2.41
C PRO A 95 7.28 -5.55 2.95
N SER A 96 7.62 -5.54 4.24
CA SER A 96 8.38 -6.61 4.90
C SER A 96 7.73 -8.00 4.75
N TYR A 97 6.40 -8.07 4.80
CA TYR A 97 5.67 -9.33 4.66
C TYR A 97 5.89 -10.03 3.32
N VAL A 98 6.29 -9.31 2.26
CA VAL A 98 6.56 -9.90 0.95
C VAL A 98 7.81 -10.79 0.98
N PHE A 99 8.75 -10.50 1.89
CA PHE A 99 9.97 -11.29 2.07
C PHE A 99 9.79 -12.52 2.97
N MET A 100 8.64 -12.65 3.64
CA MET A 100 8.30 -13.81 4.47
C MET A 100 7.77 -14.95 3.60
N VAL A 101 8.59 -15.43 2.65
CA VAL A 101 8.17 -16.34 1.58
C VAL A 101 7.57 -17.65 2.10
N GLU A 102 8.09 -18.20 3.20
CA GLU A 102 7.58 -19.43 3.83
C GLU A 102 6.19 -19.25 4.45
N LEU A 103 5.81 -18.01 4.78
CA LEU A 103 4.52 -17.65 5.37
C LEU A 103 3.52 -17.16 4.34
N ARG A 104 3.86 -17.21 3.04
CA ARG A 104 2.98 -16.71 1.98
C ARG A 104 2.13 -17.85 1.41
N PRO A 105 0.80 -17.85 1.63
CA PRO A 105 -0.07 -18.84 1.05
C PRO A 105 -0.26 -18.61 -0.46
N THR A 106 -0.55 -19.68 -1.19
CA THR A 106 -1.03 -19.64 -2.58
C THR A 106 -2.48 -20.08 -2.60
N ILE A 107 -3.35 -19.29 -3.24
CA ILE A 107 -4.73 -19.69 -3.52
C ILE A 107 -4.70 -20.70 -4.67
N THR A 108 -5.15 -21.92 -4.43
CA THR A 108 -5.13 -23.03 -5.40
C THR A 108 -6.50 -23.23 -6.06
N PHE A 109 -7.58 -22.80 -5.41
CA PHE A 109 -8.93 -22.85 -5.95
C PHE A 109 -9.78 -21.69 -5.42
N VAL A 110 -10.68 -21.19 -6.27
CA VAL A 110 -11.72 -20.22 -5.92
C VAL A 110 -13.06 -20.73 -6.45
N GLN A 111 -14.10 -20.70 -5.62
CA GLN A 111 -15.43 -21.20 -5.98
C GLN A 111 -16.01 -20.52 -7.22
N SER A 112 -15.82 -19.20 -7.36
CA SER A 112 -16.39 -18.38 -8.43
C SER A 112 -15.61 -17.06 -8.60
N GLY A 113 -15.77 -16.38 -9.74
CA GLY A 113 -15.31 -15.00 -9.90
C GLY A 113 -16.21 -13.95 -9.23
N ILE A 114 -17.33 -14.38 -8.64
CA ILE A 114 -18.35 -13.53 -8.02
C ILE A 114 -18.71 -14.13 -6.66
N MET A 115 -18.62 -13.32 -5.61
CA MET A 115 -19.15 -13.58 -4.27
C MET A 115 -20.38 -12.68 -4.06
N PRO A 116 -21.60 -13.24 -4.01
CA PRO A 116 -22.78 -12.46 -3.65
C PRO A 116 -22.67 -11.87 -2.25
N TYR A 117 -23.36 -10.77 -2.01
CA TYR A 117 -23.45 -10.20 -0.66
C TYR A 117 -24.09 -11.21 0.30
N ASP A 118 -23.54 -11.35 1.52
CA ASP A 118 -24.03 -12.23 2.59
C ASP A 118 -24.06 -13.72 2.21
N ALA A 119 -23.21 -14.13 1.25
CA ALA A 119 -23.09 -15.51 0.81
C ALA A 119 -21.76 -16.11 1.25
N LEU A 120 -21.81 -17.37 1.71
CA LEU A 120 -20.62 -18.16 1.99
C LEU A 120 -19.82 -18.40 0.70
N PHE A 121 -18.50 -18.30 0.84
CA PHE A 121 -17.56 -18.43 -0.25
C PHE A 121 -16.41 -19.34 0.13
N THR A 122 -16.17 -20.37 -0.68
CA THR A 122 -15.13 -21.37 -0.43
C THR A 122 -13.88 -21.08 -1.25
N LEU A 123 -12.74 -21.18 -0.59
CA LEU A 123 -11.40 -21.05 -1.16
C LEU A 123 -10.58 -22.30 -0.78
N SER A 124 -9.65 -22.68 -1.64
CA SER A 124 -8.56 -23.57 -1.24
C SER A 124 -7.22 -22.86 -1.33
N TYR A 125 -6.33 -23.18 -0.39
CA TYR A 125 -5.01 -22.59 -0.27
C TYR A 125 -3.97 -23.65 0.10
N SER A 126 -2.71 -23.32 -0.14
CA SER A 126 -1.58 -24.10 0.37
C SER A 126 -0.47 -23.17 0.85
N PHE A 127 0.31 -23.65 1.82
CA PHE A 127 1.54 -23.00 2.26
C PHE A 127 2.77 -23.78 1.76
N PRO A 128 3.92 -23.12 1.55
CA PRO A 128 5.18 -23.81 1.28
C PRO A 128 5.61 -24.72 2.44
N SER A 129 5.39 -24.27 3.68
CA SER A 129 5.71 -24.98 4.91
C SER A 129 4.45 -25.60 5.55
N PRO A 130 4.50 -26.85 6.03
CA PRO A 130 3.36 -27.51 6.67
C PRO A 130 3.04 -26.91 8.05
N GLY A 131 1.82 -27.14 8.54
CA GLY A 131 1.38 -26.69 9.87
C GLY A 131 0.98 -25.22 9.97
N LEU A 132 0.94 -24.51 8.84
CA LEU A 132 0.45 -23.13 8.75
C LEU A 132 -1.04 -23.09 8.40
N ARG A 133 -1.75 -22.09 8.92
CA ARG A 133 -3.16 -21.83 8.63
C ARG A 133 -3.41 -20.36 8.35
N LEU A 134 -4.46 -20.06 7.58
CA LEU A 134 -4.93 -18.69 7.41
C LEU A 134 -5.59 -18.22 8.71
N THR A 135 -5.27 -17.00 9.13
CA THR A 135 -5.91 -16.38 10.32
C THR A 135 -6.86 -15.25 9.95
N ARG A 136 -6.74 -14.70 8.73
CA ARG A 136 -7.59 -13.64 8.20
C ARG A 136 -7.72 -13.79 6.69
N VAL A 137 -8.92 -13.49 6.20
CA VAL A 137 -9.22 -13.33 4.77
C VAL A 137 -9.83 -11.94 4.59
N VAL A 138 -9.36 -11.22 3.58
CA VAL A 138 -9.82 -9.84 3.31
C VAL A 138 -10.07 -9.65 1.82
N LEU A 139 -11.08 -8.87 1.49
CA LEU A 139 -11.29 -8.30 0.16
C LEU A 139 -10.76 -6.87 0.15
N VAL A 140 -10.07 -6.49 -0.93
CA VAL A 140 -9.57 -5.13 -1.12
C VAL A 140 -10.08 -4.58 -2.44
N ALA A 141 -10.78 -3.46 -2.38
CA ALA A 141 -11.21 -2.76 -3.58
C ALA A 141 -10.01 -2.11 -4.30
N PRO A 142 -9.94 -2.15 -5.65
CA PRO A 142 -8.84 -1.55 -6.41
C PRO A 142 -8.61 -0.06 -6.09
N CYS A 143 -7.36 0.38 -6.19
CA CYS A 143 -7.00 1.77 -5.97
C CYS A 143 -7.29 2.68 -7.17
N SER A 144 -7.70 3.92 -6.90
CA SER A 144 -7.64 5.04 -7.84
C SER A 144 -7.28 6.29 -7.03
N CYS A 145 -6.11 6.88 -7.27
CA CYS A 145 -5.57 7.92 -6.41
C CYS A 145 -4.98 9.10 -7.20
N THR A 146 -5.45 10.32 -6.91
CA THR A 146 -4.88 11.58 -7.40
C THR A 146 -5.03 12.67 -6.35
N HIS A 147 -4.09 13.61 -6.27
CA HIS A 147 -4.13 14.72 -5.31
C HIS A 147 -4.36 14.26 -3.85
N SER A 148 -3.84 13.08 -3.49
CA SER A 148 -4.07 12.41 -2.20
C SER A 148 -5.51 11.93 -1.94
N PHE A 149 -6.39 11.94 -2.94
CA PHE A 149 -7.75 11.42 -2.85
C PHE A 149 -7.83 10.01 -3.44
N ASN A 150 -8.23 9.05 -2.61
CA ASN A 150 -8.57 7.69 -3.00
C ASN A 150 -9.84 7.26 -2.27
N THR A 151 -11.00 7.42 -2.93
CA THR A 151 -12.32 7.13 -2.36
C THR A 151 -12.78 5.70 -2.66
N HIS A 152 -12.04 4.96 -3.48
CA HIS A 152 -12.45 3.63 -3.92
C HIS A 152 -11.84 2.52 -3.06
N GLN A 153 -10.55 2.62 -2.75
CA GLN A 153 -9.84 1.60 -1.99
C GLN A 153 -10.40 1.49 -0.57
N ARG A 154 -10.81 0.27 -0.22
CA ARG A 154 -11.28 -0.11 1.11
C ARG A 154 -10.97 -1.57 1.34
N LEU A 155 -10.80 -1.94 2.60
CA LEU A 155 -10.59 -3.31 3.03
C LEU A 155 -11.86 -3.80 3.72
N LEU A 156 -12.31 -4.99 3.36
CA LEU A 156 -13.38 -5.72 4.02
C LEU A 156 -12.80 -7.01 4.58
N GLY A 157 -12.80 -7.16 5.91
CA GLY A 157 -12.50 -8.44 6.53
C GLY A 157 -13.69 -9.37 6.39
N LEU A 158 -13.45 -10.62 6.03
CA LEU A 158 -14.46 -11.67 5.98
C LEU A 158 -14.40 -12.51 7.24
N GLU A 159 -15.55 -12.97 7.73
CA GLU A 159 -15.61 -13.88 8.86
C GLU A 159 -15.19 -15.29 8.40
N VAL A 160 -14.43 -15.99 9.25
CA VAL A 160 -14.02 -17.37 8.96
C VAL A 160 -15.01 -18.30 9.63
N GLU A 161 -15.86 -18.92 8.82
CA GLU A 161 -16.92 -19.81 9.27
C GLU A 161 -16.42 -21.26 9.43
N VAL A 162 -15.59 -21.70 8.48
CA VAL A 162 -14.97 -23.02 8.50
C VAL A 162 -13.51 -22.90 8.09
N ASP A 163 -12.62 -23.52 8.85
CA ASP A 163 -11.20 -23.67 8.51
C ASP A 163 -10.80 -25.14 8.66
N SER A 164 -10.36 -25.75 7.55
CA SER A 164 -9.72 -27.07 7.52
C SER A 164 -8.28 -26.91 7.00
N PRO A 165 -7.31 -26.62 7.89
CA PRO A 165 -5.92 -26.39 7.49
C PRO A 165 -5.25 -27.60 6.84
N ASP A 166 -5.61 -28.81 7.27
CA ASP A 166 -5.04 -30.06 6.75
C ASP A 166 -5.46 -30.33 5.30
N ASP A 167 -6.69 -29.94 4.93
CA ASP A 167 -7.21 -30.03 3.56
C ASP A 167 -6.91 -28.78 2.73
N GLY A 168 -6.42 -27.71 3.37
CA GLY A 168 -6.22 -26.41 2.75
C GLY A 168 -7.52 -25.76 2.28
N ILE A 169 -8.62 -25.92 3.02
CA ILE A 169 -9.94 -25.38 2.66
C ILE A 169 -10.38 -24.38 3.71
N ILE A 170 -10.89 -23.23 3.25
CA ILE A 170 -11.50 -22.20 4.12
C ILE A 170 -12.82 -21.73 3.52
N MET A 171 -13.82 -21.55 4.37
CA MET A 171 -15.11 -20.96 4.01
C MET A 171 -15.30 -19.66 4.79
N VAL A 172 -15.66 -18.61 4.06
CA VAL A 172 -15.79 -17.26 4.60
C VAL A 172 -17.12 -16.62 4.19
N GLY A 173 -17.65 -15.72 5.01
CA GLY A 173 -18.93 -15.03 4.81
C GLY A 173 -18.87 -13.58 5.25
#